data_AF-A0ABD0R7K8-F1
#
_entry.id   AF-A0ABD0R7K8-F1
#
_cell.length_a   1.000
_cell.length_b   1.000
_cell.length_c   1.000
_cell.angle_alpha   90.00
_cell.angle_beta   90.00
_cell.angle_gamma   90.00
#
_symmetry.space_group_name_H-M   'P 1'
#
loop_
_entity.id
_entity.type
_entity.pdbx_description
1 polymer ?
#
loop_
_entity_poly.entity_id
_entity_poly.type
_entity_poly.pdbx_seq_one_letter_code
_entity_poly.pdbx_strand_id
1 'polypeptide(L)'
;KTKEVVMDFRRNSVDHRPLTIDSSAVERVSSTKFLGVHITEDLTWTTNVTSLNKKGQERLHFLRRLKRASLPPPILTTFYRGTIESVLTSCITVWYGNCSTADRKTLQRTVNTAAKIIGAPLPSILDIFLARCSSKASSIMKDPSHPSHNFFQLLPIKARSVRFLNSFFPQAVRVLNSNLP
;
A
#
# COMPACT_ATOMS: atom_id res chain seq x y z
N LYS A 1 -5.13 23.90 2.25
CA LYS A 1 -5.26 24.08 3.71
C LYS A 1 -4.29 23.12 4.40
N THR A 2 -3.35 23.63 5.18
CA THR A 2 -2.38 22.85 5.95
C THR A 2 -3.08 22.17 7.13
N LYS A 3 -2.71 20.93 7.44
CA LYS A 3 -3.21 20.15 8.57
C LYS A 3 -2.02 19.53 9.29
N GLU A 4 -2.13 19.39 10.61
CA GLU A 4 -1.14 18.70 11.43
C GLU A 4 -1.63 17.28 11.75
N VAL A 5 -0.75 16.29 11.59
CA VAL A 5 -0.97 14.92 12.08
C VAL A 5 0.18 14.60 13.02
N VAL A 6 -0.14 14.26 14.26
CA VAL A 6 0.86 13.91 15.28
C VAL A 6 0.90 12.40 15.43
N MET A 7 2.08 11.80 15.26
CA MET A 7 2.30 10.36 15.41
C MET A 7 3.19 10.12 16.62
N ASP A 8 2.59 9.77 17.76
CA ASP A 8 3.30 9.50 19.01
C ASP A 8 2.96 8.11 19.55
N PHE A 9 3.96 7.22 19.56
CA PHE A 9 3.84 5.84 20.04
C PHE A 9 4.55 5.60 21.37
N ARG A 10 4.94 6.67 22.08
CA ARG A 10 5.53 6.56 23.42
C ARG A 10 4.48 6.06 24.41
N ARG A 11 4.90 5.21 25.37
CA ARG A 11 4.01 4.70 26.44
C ARG A 11 3.43 5.81 27.30
N ASN A 12 4.26 6.83 27.55
CA ASN A 12 3.86 8.05 28.23
C ASN A 12 3.85 9.16 27.18
N SER A 13 2.74 9.30 26.47
CA SER A 13 2.58 10.39 25.51
C SER A 13 2.53 11.72 26.25
N VAL A 14 3.10 12.75 25.62
CA VAL A 14 3.08 14.12 26.15
C VAL A 14 2.04 14.88 25.34
N ASP A 15 1.35 15.82 25.97
CA ASP A 15 0.48 16.73 25.23
C ASP A 15 1.33 17.59 24.28
N HIS A 16 1.02 17.52 22.98
CA HIS A 16 1.80 18.18 21.95
C HIS A 16 1.28 19.59 21.74
N ARG A 17 2.14 20.60 21.96
CA ARG A 17 1.79 22.00 21.67
C ARG A 17 1.30 22.13 20.21
N PRO A 18 0.23 22.89 19.95
CA PRO A 18 -0.26 23.09 18.58
C PRO A 18 0.82 23.72 17.69
N LEU A 19 0.96 23.21 16.47
CA LEU A 19 1.77 23.85 15.43
C LEU A 19 1.13 25.18 15.04
N THR A 20 1.90 26.27 15.05
CA THR A 20 1.43 27.60 14.62
C THR A 20 2.12 28.04 13.33
N ILE A 21 1.35 28.62 12.40
CA ILE A 21 1.84 29.29 11.18
C ILE A 21 1.21 30.67 11.16
N ASP A 22 2.02 31.72 11.02
CA ASP A 22 1.57 33.13 11.06
C ASP A 22 0.68 33.43 12.28
N SER A 23 1.13 32.97 13.46
CA SER A 23 0.42 33.07 14.74
C SER A 23 -0.95 32.39 14.81
N SER A 24 -1.31 31.60 13.78
CA SER A 24 -2.55 30.83 13.72
C SER A 24 -2.28 29.35 13.96
N ALA A 25 -3.05 28.72 14.85
CA ALA A 25 -2.93 27.29 15.09
C ALA A 25 -3.36 26.48 13.86
N VAL A 26 -2.52 25.54 13.44
CA VAL A 26 -2.84 24.59 12.38
C VAL A 26 -3.80 23.55 12.93
N GLU A 27 -4.84 23.25 12.17
CA GLU A 27 -5.82 22.25 12.57
C GLU A 27 -5.18 20.86 12.66
N ARG A 28 -5.29 20.25 13.85
CA ARG A 28 -4.87 18.89 14.12
C ARG A 28 -5.93 17.89 13.69
N VAL A 29 -5.52 16.88 12.95
CA VAL A 29 -6.42 15.84 12.42
C VAL A 29 -5.83 14.45 12.69
N SER A 30 -6.70 13.47 12.91
CA SER A 30 -6.30 12.07 13.12
C SER A 30 -5.95 11.35 11.82
N SER A 31 -6.31 11.91 10.66
CA SER A 31 -5.93 11.39 9.36
C SER A 31 -5.84 12.49 8.30
N THR A 32 -4.86 12.36 7.41
CA THR A 32 -4.71 13.20 6.23
C THR A 32 -4.42 12.38 5.00
N LYS A 33 -4.77 12.91 3.83
CA LYS A 33 -4.48 12.27 2.55
C LYS A 33 -3.27 12.93 1.91
N PHE A 34 -2.21 12.15 1.69
CA PHE A 34 -0.99 12.60 1.04
C PHE A 34 -0.69 11.72 -0.17
N LEU A 35 -0.53 12.35 -1.35
CA LEU A 35 -0.27 11.67 -2.63
C LEU A 35 -1.23 10.50 -2.92
N GLY A 36 -2.49 10.60 -2.49
CA GLY A 36 -3.50 9.56 -2.72
C GLY A 36 -3.65 8.53 -1.60
N VAL A 37 -2.73 8.48 -0.63
CA VAL A 37 -2.73 7.55 0.51
C VAL A 37 -3.24 8.24 1.77
N HIS A 38 -4.11 7.57 2.53
CA HIS A 38 -4.50 8.06 3.86
C HIS A 38 -3.45 7.66 4.88
N ILE A 39 -2.89 8.67 5.55
CA ILE A 39 -1.96 8.52 6.68
C ILE A 39 -2.75 8.87 7.92
N THR A 40 -2.79 7.97 8.89
CA THR A 40 -3.47 8.15 10.18
C THR A 40 -2.46 8.32 11.30
N GLU A 41 -2.86 8.97 12.39
CA GLU A 41 -2.02 9.19 13.58
C GLU A 41 -1.54 7.88 14.23
N ASP A 42 -2.35 6.82 14.14
CA ASP A 42 -2.05 5.48 14.67
C ASP A 42 -1.23 4.60 13.69
N LEU A 43 -0.98 5.10 12.47
CA LEU A 43 -0.35 4.39 11.35
C LEU A 43 -1.05 3.07 10.98
N THR A 44 -2.36 2.96 11.24
CA THR A 44 -3.18 1.89 10.67
C THR A 44 -3.57 2.20 9.22
N TRP A 45 -3.83 1.16 8.44
CA TRP A 45 -4.10 1.30 7.02
C TRP A 45 -5.57 1.06 6.66
N THR A 46 -6.44 0.88 7.65
CA THR A 46 -7.86 0.57 7.47
C THR A 46 -8.57 1.65 6.67
N THR A 47 -8.33 2.94 7.00
CA THR A 47 -8.92 4.09 6.28
C THR A 47 -8.48 4.10 4.82
N ASN A 48 -7.19 3.87 4.58
CA ASN A 48 -6.64 3.79 3.22
C ASN A 48 -7.27 2.62 2.44
N VAL A 49 -7.29 1.42 3.03
CA VAL A 49 -7.84 0.20 2.44
C VAL A 49 -9.32 0.33 2.14
N THR A 50 -10.10 0.93 3.05
CA THR A 50 -11.53 1.17 2.85
C THR A 50 -11.77 2.09 1.66
N SER A 51 -11.01 3.19 1.58
CA SER A 51 -11.06 4.11 0.44
C SER A 51 -10.67 3.43 -0.88
N LEU A 52 -9.60 2.62 -0.88
CA LEU A 52 -9.17 1.87 -2.07
C LEU A 52 -10.21 0.82 -2.48
N ASN A 53 -10.77 0.10 -1.53
CA ASN A 53 -11.79 -0.92 -1.77
C ASN A 53 -13.05 -0.28 -2.38
N LYS A 54 -13.51 0.86 -1.85
CA LYS A 54 -14.65 1.59 -2.44
C LYS A 54 -14.42 1.92 -3.91
N LYS A 55 -13.24 2.49 -4.24
CA LYS A 55 -12.85 2.77 -5.63
C LYS A 55 -12.79 1.50 -6.49
N GLY A 56 -12.28 0.39 -5.93
CA GLY A 56 -12.25 -0.90 -6.61
C GLY A 56 -13.65 -1.44 -6.91
N GLN A 57 -14.59 -1.32 -5.97
CA GLN A 57 -15.98 -1.74 -6.16
C GLN A 57 -16.71 -0.92 -7.23
N GLU A 58 -16.51 0.40 -7.25
CA GLU A 58 -17.02 1.27 -8.32
C GLU A 58 -16.52 0.81 -9.70
N ARG A 59 -15.26 0.40 -9.81
CA ARG A 59 -14.66 -0.06 -11.09
C ARG A 59 -15.07 -1.48 -11.47
N LEU A 60 -15.33 -2.35 -10.48
CA LEU A 60 -15.93 -3.66 -10.73
C LEU A 60 -17.30 -3.55 -11.39
N HIS A 61 -18.07 -2.48 -11.12
CA HIS A 61 -19.32 -2.24 -11.84
C HIS A 61 -19.08 -2.12 -13.36
N PHE A 62 -18.08 -1.33 -13.78
CA PHE A 62 -17.71 -1.22 -15.19
C PHE A 62 -17.18 -2.53 -15.78
N LEU A 63 -16.35 -3.26 -15.02
CA LEU A 63 -15.88 -4.58 -15.46
C LEU A 63 -17.05 -5.55 -15.73
N ARG A 64 -18.08 -5.55 -14.88
CA ARG A 64 -19.30 -6.35 -15.11
C ARG A 64 -20.04 -5.92 -16.37
N ARG A 65 -20.12 -4.62 -16.65
CA ARG A 65 -20.76 -4.10 -17.88
C ARG A 65 -19.99 -4.55 -19.13
N LEU A 66 -18.66 -4.48 -19.10
CA LEU A 66 -17.80 -4.95 -20.18
C LEU A 66 -17.97 -6.45 -20.42
N LYS A 67 -18.07 -7.26 -19.35
CA LYS A 67 -18.37 -8.70 -19.47
C LYS A 67 -19.73 -8.97 -20.11
N ARG A 68 -20.77 -8.20 -19.77
CA ARG A 68 -22.11 -8.31 -20.38
C ARG A 68 -22.11 -7.92 -21.86
N ALA A 69 -21.21 -7.04 -22.28
CA ALA A 69 -20.99 -6.70 -23.68
C ALA A 69 -20.17 -7.79 -24.43
N SER A 70 -20.00 -8.97 -23.83
CA SER A 70 -19.32 -10.12 -24.42
C SER A 70 -17.87 -9.85 -24.85
N LEU A 71 -17.18 -8.91 -24.19
CA LEU A 71 -15.78 -8.66 -24.46
C LEU A 71 -14.91 -9.87 -24.04
N PRO A 72 -13.89 -10.21 -24.84
CA PRO A 72 -13.06 -11.39 -24.59
C PRO A 72 -12.20 -11.23 -23.32
N PRO A 73 -11.87 -12.32 -22.61
CA PRO A 73 -11.12 -12.29 -21.36
C PRO A 73 -9.78 -11.51 -21.38
N PRO A 74 -8.99 -11.50 -22.47
CA PRO A 74 -7.78 -10.68 -22.55
C PRO A 74 -8.06 -9.18 -22.42
N ILE A 75 -9.12 -8.67 -23.05
CA ILE A 75 -9.49 -7.25 -22.97
C ILE A 75 -9.95 -6.90 -21.55
N LEU A 76 -10.74 -7.78 -20.92
CA LEU A 76 -11.19 -7.60 -19.55
C LEU A 76 -10.02 -7.63 -18.55
N THR A 77 -9.03 -8.48 -18.78
CA THR A 77 -7.79 -8.53 -17.99
C THR A 77 -7.00 -7.23 -18.10
N THR A 78 -6.85 -6.71 -19.31
CA THR A 78 -6.18 -5.41 -19.54
C THR A 78 -6.93 -4.27 -18.84
N PHE A 79 -8.27 -4.25 -18.94
CA PHE A 79 -9.09 -3.28 -18.21
C PHE A 79 -8.90 -3.39 -16.70
N TYR A 80 -8.91 -4.61 -16.14
CA TYR A 80 -8.67 -4.85 -14.72
C TYR A 80 -7.30 -4.32 -14.27
N ARG A 81 -6.23 -4.67 -14.99
CA ARG A 81 -4.86 -4.22 -14.67
C ARG A 81 -4.75 -2.70 -14.70
N GLY A 82 -5.30 -2.07 -15.74
CA GLY A 82 -5.20 -0.62 -15.93
C GLY A 82 -6.07 0.21 -14.98
N THR A 83 -7.23 -0.30 -14.55
CA THR A 83 -8.21 0.52 -13.82
C THR A 83 -8.40 0.10 -12.36
N ILE A 84 -8.45 -1.21 -12.08
CA ILE A 84 -8.74 -1.75 -10.74
C ILE A 84 -7.43 -2.03 -10.01
N GLU A 85 -6.55 -2.85 -10.59
CA GLU A 85 -5.28 -3.23 -9.97
C GLU A 85 -4.40 -2.01 -9.71
N SER A 86 -4.26 -1.11 -10.69
CA SER A 86 -3.49 0.13 -10.57
C SER A 86 -3.91 0.99 -9.37
N VAL A 87 -5.21 1.09 -9.11
CA VAL A 87 -5.74 1.85 -7.98
C VAL A 87 -5.54 1.10 -6.67
N LEU A 88 -5.90 -0.19 -6.62
CA LEU A 88 -5.78 -1.00 -5.41
C LEU A 88 -4.34 -1.16 -4.94
N THR A 89 -3.37 -1.09 -5.85
CA THR A 89 -1.95 -1.33 -5.58
C THR A 89 -1.10 -0.06 -5.64
N SER A 90 -1.75 1.11 -5.71
CA SER A 90 -1.06 2.40 -5.64
C SER A 90 -0.28 2.52 -4.32
N CYS A 91 1.02 2.82 -4.42
CA CYS A 91 1.93 2.92 -3.28
C CYS A 91 1.94 1.69 -2.36
N ILE A 92 1.61 0.49 -2.88
CA ILE A 92 1.42 -0.73 -2.09
C ILE A 92 2.59 -1.08 -1.17
N THR A 93 3.82 -0.74 -1.58
CA THR A 93 5.04 -0.97 -0.80
C THR A 93 5.07 -0.19 0.53
N VAL A 94 4.33 0.90 0.63
CA VAL A 94 4.29 1.77 1.82
C VAL A 94 3.39 1.18 2.91
N TRP A 95 2.24 0.65 2.54
CA TRP A 95 1.15 0.37 3.48
C TRP A 95 0.80 -1.11 3.64
N TYR A 96 0.95 -1.94 2.59
CA TYR A 96 0.39 -3.30 2.60
C TYR A 96 1.01 -4.22 3.65
N GLY A 97 2.32 -4.11 3.87
CA GLY A 97 3.01 -4.92 4.88
C GLY A 97 2.44 -4.73 6.30
N ASN A 98 1.93 -3.53 6.60
CA ASN A 98 1.34 -3.18 7.90
C ASN A 98 -0.19 -3.30 7.95
N CYS A 99 -0.84 -3.79 6.89
CA CYS A 99 -2.27 -4.05 6.89
C CYS A 99 -2.65 -5.22 7.82
N SER A 100 -3.81 -5.10 8.46
CA SER A 100 -4.40 -6.19 9.23
C SER A 100 -4.82 -7.35 8.32
N THR A 101 -5.07 -8.52 8.91
CA THR A 101 -5.63 -9.67 8.17
C THR A 101 -6.99 -9.34 7.55
N ALA A 102 -7.82 -8.54 8.23
CA ALA A 102 -9.12 -8.11 7.71
C ALA A 102 -8.98 -7.20 6.49
N ASP A 103 -8.03 -6.26 6.52
CA ASP A 103 -7.73 -5.38 5.39
C ASP A 103 -7.26 -6.16 4.17
N ARG A 104 -6.31 -7.09 4.38
CA ARG A 104 -5.77 -7.95 3.32
C ARG A 104 -6.88 -8.80 2.69
N LYS A 105 -7.76 -9.39 3.50
CA LYS A 105 -8.93 -10.14 3.02
C LYS A 105 -9.88 -9.26 2.21
N THR A 106 -10.09 -8.01 2.64
CA THR A 106 -10.96 -7.06 1.93
C THR A 106 -10.45 -6.76 0.53
N LEU A 107 -9.16 -6.45 0.38
CA LEU A 107 -8.56 -6.22 -0.93
C LEU A 107 -8.58 -7.49 -1.80
N GLN A 108 -8.24 -8.64 -1.22
CA GLN A 108 -8.22 -9.91 -1.97
C GLN A 108 -9.61 -10.31 -2.47
N ARG A 109 -10.69 -10.00 -1.74
CA ARG A 109 -12.07 -10.24 -2.22
C ARG A 109 -12.34 -9.50 -3.53
N THR A 110 -11.90 -8.24 -3.66
CA THR A 110 -12.07 -7.46 -4.88
C THR A 110 -11.35 -8.09 -6.07
N VAL A 111 -10.12 -8.59 -5.86
CA VAL A 111 -9.38 -9.37 -6.88
C VAL A 111 -10.12 -10.65 -7.24
N ASN A 112 -10.58 -11.41 -6.24
CA ASN A 112 -11.31 -12.67 -6.47
C ASN A 112 -12.61 -12.44 -7.24
N THR A 113 -13.33 -11.35 -6.96
CA THR A 113 -14.52 -10.96 -7.73
C THR A 113 -14.16 -10.62 -9.17
N ALA A 114 -13.08 -9.87 -9.41
CA ALA A 114 -12.62 -9.58 -10.77
C ALA A 114 -12.25 -10.85 -11.53
N ALA A 115 -11.48 -11.76 -10.91
CA ALA A 115 -11.08 -13.04 -11.50
C ALA A 115 -12.29 -13.86 -11.93
N LYS A 116 -13.33 -13.94 -11.08
CA LYS A 116 -14.60 -14.61 -11.39
C LYS A 116 -15.34 -13.98 -12.56
N ILE A 117 -15.39 -12.65 -12.65
CA ILE A 117 -16.06 -11.93 -13.76
C ILE A 117 -15.33 -12.19 -15.08
N ILE A 118 -14.00 -12.16 -15.06
CA ILE A 118 -13.16 -12.35 -16.24
C ILE A 118 -13.20 -13.82 -16.70
N GLY A 119 -13.18 -14.76 -15.74
CA GLY A 119 -13.00 -16.18 -16.00
C GLY A 119 -11.53 -16.57 -16.15
N ALA A 120 -10.62 -15.84 -15.51
CA ALA A 120 -9.17 -16.09 -15.57
C ALA A 120 -8.53 -15.85 -14.20
N PRO A 121 -7.44 -16.57 -13.86
CA PRO A 121 -6.69 -16.33 -12.64
C PRO A 121 -6.03 -14.94 -12.68
N LEU A 122 -6.03 -14.26 -11.52
CA LEU A 122 -5.35 -12.99 -11.33
C LEU A 122 -4.35 -13.13 -10.17
N PRO A 123 -3.20 -12.42 -10.23
CA PRO A 123 -2.24 -12.42 -9.12
C PRO A 123 -2.88 -11.99 -7.82
N SER A 124 -2.47 -12.59 -6.69
CA SER A 124 -2.95 -12.12 -5.39
C SER A 124 -2.36 -10.74 -5.06
N ILE A 125 -3.02 -9.99 -4.17
CA ILE A 125 -2.47 -8.70 -3.72
C ILE A 125 -1.11 -8.89 -3.04
N LEU A 126 -0.90 -10.04 -2.37
CA LEU A 126 0.37 -10.38 -1.75
C LEU A 126 1.47 -10.55 -2.82
N ASP A 127 1.20 -11.28 -3.88
CA ASP A 127 2.18 -11.50 -4.97
C ASP A 127 2.55 -10.18 -5.63
N ILE A 128 1.55 -9.32 -5.87
CA ILE A 128 1.80 -7.97 -6.42
C ILE A 128 2.67 -7.15 -5.46
N PHE A 129 2.37 -7.17 -4.16
CA PHE A 129 3.18 -6.48 -3.16
C PHE A 129 4.63 -6.98 -3.15
N LEU A 130 4.85 -8.29 -3.11
CA LEU A 130 6.19 -8.88 -3.07
C LEU A 130 6.97 -8.57 -4.36
N ALA A 131 6.34 -8.69 -5.53
CA ALA A 131 6.94 -8.34 -6.81
C ALA A 131 7.32 -6.86 -6.89
N ARG A 132 6.47 -5.96 -6.38
CA ARG A 132 6.76 -4.51 -6.31
C ARG A 132 7.87 -4.19 -5.31
N CYS A 133 7.92 -4.87 -4.17
CA CYS A 133 9.01 -4.75 -3.20
C CYS A 133 10.35 -5.14 -3.83
N SER A 134 10.40 -6.31 -4.48
CA SER A 134 11.59 -6.80 -5.18
C SER A 134 12.04 -5.82 -6.26
N SER A 135 11.13 -5.44 -7.18
CA SER A 135 11.44 -4.53 -8.29
C SER A 135 11.97 -3.18 -7.82
N LYS A 136 11.35 -2.60 -6.78
CA LYS A 136 11.79 -1.31 -6.23
C LYS A 136 13.14 -1.44 -5.54
N ALA A 137 13.38 -2.51 -4.80
CA ALA A 137 14.67 -2.76 -4.15
C ALA A 137 15.79 -2.95 -5.17
N SER A 138 15.58 -3.77 -6.20
CA SER A 138 16.54 -3.93 -7.29
C SER A 138 16.83 -2.62 -8.01
N SER A 139 15.83 -1.75 -8.21
CA SER A 139 16.05 -0.42 -8.79
C SER A 139 16.91 0.47 -7.90
N ILE A 140 16.74 0.41 -6.57
CA ILE A 140 17.54 1.20 -5.61
C ILE A 140 18.97 0.66 -5.55
N MET A 141 19.14 -0.66 -5.51
CA MET A 141 20.46 -1.30 -5.45
C MET A 141 21.28 -1.09 -6.73
N LYS A 142 20.62 -0.94 -7.89
CA LYS A 142 21.31 -0.65 -9.16
C LYS A 142 21.81 0.79 -9.29
N ASP A 143 21.33 1.70 -8.45
CA ASP A 143 21.70 3.11 -8.47
C ASP A 143 22.49 3.47 -7.20
N PRO A 144 23.84 3.53 -7.27
CA PRO A 144 24.68 3.91 -6.14
C PRO A 144 24.43 5.33 -5.62
N SER A 145 23.86 6.22 -6.45
CA SER A 145 23.55 7.60 -6.06
C SER A 145 22.21 7.72 -5.32
N HIS A 146 21.40 6.65 -5.32
CA HIS A 146 20.10 6.67 -4.67
C HIS A 146 20.28 6.85 -3.15
N PRO A 147 19.54 7.77 -2.50
CA PRO A 147 19.72 8.07 -1.07
C PRO A 147 19.47 6.87 -0.16
N SER A 148 18.71 5.89 -0.65
CA SER A 148 18.40 4.65 0.05
C SER A 148 19.28 3.44 -0.33
N HIS A 149 20.29 3.60 -1.19
CA HIS A 149 21.15 2.50 -1.65
C HIS A 149 21.78 1.74 -0.48
N ASN A 150 22.37 2.48 0.46
CA ASN A 150 23.06 1.93 1.63
C ASN A 150 22.12 1.25 2.65
N PHE A 151 20.79 1.36 2.51
CA PHE A 151 19.85 0.64 3.38
C PHE A 151 19.61 -0.81 2.95
N PHE A 152 20.07 -1.22 1.76
CA PHE A 152 19.95 -2.58 1.26
C PHE A 152 21.23 -3.39 1.50
N GLN A 153 21.61 -3.52 2.77
CA GLN A 153 22.61 -4.51 3.17
C GLN A 153 21.92 -5.85 3.40
N LEU A 154 22.37 -6.90 2.69
CA LEU A 154 21.81 -8.26 2.79
C LEU A 154 22.22 -8.89 4.13
N LEU A 155 21.50 -8.56 5.20
CA LEU A 155 21.69 -9.09 6.55
C LEU A 155 20.34 -9.32 7.24
N PRO A 156 20.28 -10.22 8.24
CA PRO A 156 19.07 -10.42 9.02
C PRO A 156 18.72 -9.14 9.80
N ILE A 157 17.61 -8.52 9.40
CA ILE A 157 17.11 -7.31 10.05
C ILE A 157 16.47 -7.68 11.39
N LYS A 158 17.08 -7.22 12.47
CA LYS A 158 16.53 -7.28 13.82
C LYS A 158 15.89 -5.94 14.15
N ALA A 159 14.64 -5.95 14.61
CA ALA A 159 13.97 -4.75 15.09
C ALA A 159 13.01 -5.06 16.23
N ARG A 160 12.78 -4.07 17.09
CA ARG A 160 11.93 -4.19 18.28
C ARG A 160 10.43 -4.18 17.97
N SER A 161 10.01 -3.63 16.83
CA SER A 161 8.59 -3.53 16.47
C SER A 161 8.26 -4.32 15.22
N VAL A 162 7.13 -5.05 15.29
CA VAL A 162 6.54 -5.74 14.12
C VAL A 162 6.21 -4.73 13.02
N ARG A 163 5.82 -3.50 13.39
CA ARG A 163 5.54 -2.42 12.43
C ARG A 163 6.72 -2.10 11.54
N PHE A 164 7.92 -1.97 12.12
CA PHE A 164 9.13 -1.74 11.34
C PHE A 164 9.45 -2.95 10.46
N LEU A 165 9.40 -4.16 11.01
CA LEU A 165 9.62 -5.41 10.26
C LEU A 165 8.64 -5.61 9.07
N ASN A 166 7.48 -4.97 9.14
CA ASN A 166 6.44 -4.98 8.12
C ASN A 166 6.52 -3.80 7.15
N SER A 167 7.44 -2.86 7.36
CA SER A 167 7.69 -1.75 6.43
C SER A 167 8.44 -2.20 5.17
N PHE A 168 8.57 -1.29 4.21
CA PHE A 168 9.17 -1.58 2.90
C PHE A 168 10.57 -2.19 3.00
N PHE A 169 11.52 -1.54 3.69
CA PHE A 169 12.92 -1.99 3.68
C PHE A 169 13.09 -3.42 4.21
N PRO A 170 12.54 -3.79 5.39
CA PRO A 170 12.71 -5.15 5.88
C PRO A 170 11.97 -6.20 5.06
N GLN A 171 10.80 -5.87 4.50
CA GLN A 171 10.08 -6.76 3.60
C GLN A 171 10.87 -6.99 2.31
N ALA A 172 11.43 -5.93 1.73
CA ALA A 172 12.22 -6.01 0.52
C ALA A 172 13.51 -6.80 0.72
N VAL A 173 14.25 -6.58 1.81
CA VAL A 173 15.45 -7.38 2.13
C VAL A 173 15.11 -8.85 2.35
N ARG A 174 13.99 -9.18 3.00
CA ARG A 174 13.53 -10.57 3.14
C ARG A 174 13.26 -11.23 1.79
N VAL A 175 12.59 -10.52 0.88
CA VAL A 175 12.31 -11.01 -0.47
C VAL A 175 13.60 -11.20 -1.27
N LEU A 176 14.57 -10.31 -1.13
CA LEU A 176 15.87 -10.47 -1.77
C LEU A 176 16.64 -11.67 -1.21
N ASN A 177 16.67 -11.84 0.11
CA ASN A 177 17.34 -12.96 0.75
C ASN A 177 16.71 -14.32 0.38
N SER A 178 15.39 -14.40 0.21
CA SER A 178 14.73 -15.63 -0.23
C SER A 178 14.98 -15.98 -1.70
N ASN A 179 15.47 -15.03 -2.50
CA ASN A 179 15.78 -15.22 -3.91
C ASN A 179 17.28 -15.42 -4.16
N LEU A 180 18.11 -15.43 -3.10
CA LEU A 180 19.52 -15.81 -3.21
C LEU A 180 19.62 -17.34 -3.38
N PRO A 181 20.49 -17.83 -4.29
CA PRO A 181 20.70 -19.27 -4.51
C PRO A 181 21.32 -19.96 -3.30
#